data_AF-A0A8C5HMU4-F1
#
_entry.id   AF-A0A8C5HMU4-F1
#
_cell.length_a   1.000
_cell.length_b   1.000
_cell.length_c   1.000
_cell.angle_alpha   90.00
_cell.angle_beta   90.00
_cell.angle_gamma   90.00
#
_symmetry.space_group_name_H-M   'P 1'
#
loop_
_entity.id
_entity.type
_entity.pdbx_description
1 polymer ?
#
loop_
_entity_poly.entity_id
_entity_poly.type
_entity_poly.pdbx_seq_one_letter_code
_entity_poly.pdbx_strand_id
1 'polypeptide(L)'
;GEEEGEVKTSDLLKTWKALADVAHLHKAQFEDEFKQDAIILESFKSPSFPVKCPESNLSKACFQRLAEGLMVYMVFLKHVEKEYPNNSLLSAAKSYSKVLIPLIKEHMTHSDQVTAPTSNQEEQLLKDYDKPADVFYRKMAAHGILHHLRKFLADGKRAIHKREKV
;
A
#
# COMPACT_ATOMS: atom_id res chain seq x y z
N GLY A 1 32.07 -12.77 3.01
CA GLY A 1 31.09 -11.75 3.41
C GLY A 1 29.99 -11.63 2.38
N GLU A 2 29.33 -12.74 2.05
CA GLU A 2 28.28 -12.80 1.01
C GLU A 2 26.92 -13.23 1.60
N GLU A 3 26.85 -13.64 2.88
CA GLU A 3 25.62 -14.13 3.50
C GLU A 3 24.65 -13.01 3.97
N GLU A 4 25.10 -11.77 4.14
CA GLU A 4 24.24 -10.68 4.62
C GLU A 4 23.27 -10.13 3.55
N GLY A 5 23.54 -10.35 2.26
CA GLY A 5 22.73 -9.82 1.16
C GLY A 5 21.50 -10.66 0.82
N GLU A 6 21.59 -11.98 0.98
CA GLU A 6 20.55 -12.96 0.61
C GLU A 6 19.52 -13.18 1.74
N VAL A 7 19.94 -13.04 3.00
CA VAL A 7 19.05 -13.15 4.17
C VAL A 7 18.06 -11.98 4.24
N LYS A 8 18.49 -10.76 3.88
CA LYS A 8 17.69 -9.53 4.02
C LYS A 8 16.59 -9.39 2.96
N THR A 9 16.81 -9.88 1.75
CA THR A 9 15.76 -9.94 0.71
C THR A 9 14.66 -10.93 1.09
N SER A 10 15.03 -12.12 1.59
CA SER A 10 14.08 -13.14 2.05
C SER A 10 13.06 -12.60 3.07
N ASP A 11 13.51 -11.75 3.99
CA ASP A 11 12.65 -11.13 5.01
C ASP A 11 11.75 -10.02 4.43
N LEU A 12 12.22 -9.29 3.42
CA LEU A 12 11.40 -8.33 2.68
C LEU A 12 10.23 -9.03 1.98
N LEU A 13 10.49 -10.10 1.20
CA LEU A 13 9.41 -10.81 0.51
C LEU A 13 8.44 -11.47 1.47
N LYS A 14 8.93 -12.12 2.54
CA LYS A 14 8.07 -12.73 3.57
C LYS A 14 7.15 -11.69 4.21
N THR A 15 7.70 -10.57 4.65
CA THR A 15 6.95 -9.50 5.31
C THR A 15 5.94 -8.87 4.34
N TRP A 16 6.34 -8.66 3.09
CA TRP A 16 5.47 -8.08 2.07
C TRP A 16 4.31 -9.02 1.72
N LYS A 17 4.61 -10.31 1.59
CA LYS A 17 3.61 -11.36 1.35
C LYS A 17 2.59 -11.39 2.49
N ALA A 18 3.02 -11.32 3.75
CA ALA A 18 2.11 -11.34 4.89
C ALA A 18 1.12 -10.16 4.85
N LEU A 19 1.58 -8.94 4.55
CA LEU A 19 0.69 -7.79 4.38
C LEU A 19 -0.25 -7.94 3.17
N ALA A 20 0.27 -8.41 2.03
CA ALA A 20 -0.51 -8.63 0.81
C ALA A 20 -1.61 -9.68 1.02
N ASP A 21 -1.33 -10.74 1.79
CA ASP A 21 -2.27 -11.82 2.06
C ASP A 21 -3.43 -11.34 2.96
N VAL A 22 -3.17 -10.43 3.93
CA VAL A 22 -4.25 -9.75 4.69
C VAL A 22 -5.12 -8.90 3.76
N ALA A 23 -4.50 -8.12 2.88
CA ALA A 23 -5.23 -7.27 1.92
C ALA A 23 -6.04 -8.08 0.90
N HIS A 24 -5.72 -9.36 0.68
CA HIS A 24 -6.43 -10.21 -0.27
C HIS A 24 -7.90 -10.45 0.14
N LEU A 25 -8.19 -10.42 1.44
CA LEU A 25 -9.54 -10.62 1.97
C LEU A 25 -10.49 -9.46 1.67
N HIS A 26 -9.96 -8.27 1.33
CA HIS A 26 -10.75 -7.06 1.09
C HIS A 26 -11.83 -7.24 0.02
N LYS A 27 -11.52 -7.96 -1.07
CA LYS A 27 -12.48 -8.14 -2.18
C LYS A 27 -13.80 -8.75 -1.67
N ALA A 28 -13.70 -9.82 -0.89
CA ALA A 28 -14.87 -10.50 -0.35
C ALA A 28 -15.64 -9.63 0.66
N GLN A 29 -14.93 -8.83 1.48
CA GLN A 29 -15.56 -7.90 2.42
C GLN A 29 -16.40 -6.84 1.69
N PHE A 30 -15.87 -6.28 0.60
CA PHE A 30 -16.60 -5.31 -0.23
C PHE A 30 -17.84 -5.94 -0.89
N GLU A 31 -17.66 -7.09 -1.53
CA GLU A 31 -18.74 -7.79 -2.24
C GLU A 31 -19.85 -8.22 -1.27
N ASP A 32 -19.51 -8.57 -0.03
CA ASP A 32 -20.49 -8.87 1.00
C ASP A 32 -21.26 -7.63 1.47
N GLU A 33 -20.61 -6.50 1.70
CA GLU A 33 -21.30 -5.29 2.18
C GLU A 33 -22.18 -4.65 1.08
N PHE A 34 -21.65 -4.51 -0.13
CA PHE A 34 -22.30 -3.74 -1.20
C PHE A 34 -23.08 -4.60 -2.21
N LYS A 35 -22.89 -5.92 -2.19
CA LYS A 35 -23.48 -6.86 -3.16
C LYS A 35 -23.20 -6.45 -4.62
N GLN A 36 -22.01 -5.89 -4.85
CA GLN A 36 -21.54 -5.39 -6.16
C GLN A 36 -20.15 -5.93 -6.44
N ASP A 37 -19.80 -6.08 -7.72
CA ASP A 37 -18.45 -6.51 -8.13
C ASP A 37 -17.41 -5.42 -7.81
N ALA A 38 -16.28 -5.83 -7.24
CA ALA A 38 -15.17 -4.94 -6.91
C ALA A 38 -14.58 -4.17 -8.12
N ILE A 39 -14.92 -4.52 -9.36
CA ILE A 39 -14.57 -3.75 -10.57
C ILE A 39 -15.04 -2.30 -10.47
N ILE A 40 -16.17 -2.01 -9.81
CA ILE A 40 -16.63 -0.63 -9.70
C ILE A 40 -15.67 0.26 -8.91
N LEU A 41 -14.85 -0.34 -8.03
CA LEU A 41 -13.86 0.38 -7.22
C LEU A 41 -12.71 0.93 -8.07
N GLU A 42 -12.54 0.51 -9.33
CA GLU A 42 -11.59 1.16 -10.26
C GLU A 42 -11.94 2.65 -10.49
N SER A 43 -13.22 3.01 -10.40
CA SER A 43 -13.68 4.39 -10.59
C SER A 43 -13.29 5.31 -9.43
N PHE A 44 -12.87 4.75 -8.29
CA PHE A 44 -12.43 5.48 -7.10
C PHE A 44 -10.90 5.69 -7.07
N LYS A 45 -10.24 5.57 -8.23
CA LYS A 45 -8.82 5.83 -8.37
C LYS A 45 -8.51 7.32 -8.15
N SER A 46 -7.62 7.62 -7.21
CA SER A 46 -7.06 8.96 -7.03
C SER A 46 -5.80 9.18 -7.88
N PRO A 47 -5.59 10.37 -8.47
CA PRO A 47 -4.32 10.74 -9.10
C PRO A 47 -3.12 10.65 -8.15
N SER A 48 -3.38 10.81 -6.84
CA SER A 48 -2.37 10.74 -5.79
C SER A 48 -2.01 9.30 -5.39
N PHE A 49 -2.66 8.29 -5.98
CA PHE A 49 -2.29 6.90 -5.71
C PHE A 49 -0.91 6.56 -6.28
N PRO A 50 -0.08 5.81 -5.52
CA PRO A 50 1.28 5.49 -5.93
C PRO A 50 1.35 4.79 -7.28
N VAL A 51 2.34 5.19 -8.08
CA VAL A 51 2.61 4.60 -9.39
C VAL A 51 3.20 3.20 -9.23
N LYS A 52 2.73 2.27 -10.07
CA LYS A 52 3.23 0.89 -10.10
C LYS A 52 4.69 0.83 -10.54
N CYS A 53 5.39 -0.20 -10.09
CA CYS A 53 6.70 -0.50 -10.63
C CYS A 53 6.61 -1.14 -12.02
N PRO A 54 7.54 -0.81 -12.95
CA PRO A 54 7.62 -1.49 -14.24
C PRO A 54 7.90 -2.98 -14.07
N GLU A 55 7.28 -3.82 -14.92
CA GLU A 55 7.42 -5.28 -14.86
C GLU A 55 8.80 -5.79 -15.33
N SER A 56 9.58 -4.93 -15.99
CA SER A 56 10.82 -5.31 -16.67
C SER A 56 11.99 -5.54 -15.72
N ASN A 57 12.13 -4.78 -14.61
CA ASN A 57 13.13 -5.06 -13.56
C ASN A 57 12.86 -4.24 -12.28
N LEU A 58 13.11 -4.82 -11.10
CA LEU A 58 13.03 -4.15 -9.82
C LEU A 58 14.27 -3.28 -9.58
N SER A 59 14.22 -2.04 -10.07
CA SER A 59 15.30 -1.07 -9.92
C SER A 59 15.29 -0.38 -8.55
N LYS A 60 16.39 0.30 -8.20
CA LYS A 60 16.46 1.17 -6.99
C LYS A 60 15.35 2.23 -6.97
N ALA A 61 14.99 2.77 -8.15
CA ALA A 61 13.88 3.70 -8.29
C ALA A 61 12.50 3.04 -8.04
N CYS A 62 12.36 1.74 -8.27
CA CYS A 62 11.16 1.03 -7.85
C CYS A 62 11.10 0.85 -6.33
N PHE A 63 12.20 0.48 -5.66
CA PHE A 63 12.21 0.42 -4.19
C PHE A 63 11.81 1.75 -3.56
N GLN A 64 12.30 2.86 -4.11
CA GLN A 64 11.87 4.19 -3.72
C GLN A 64 10.34 4.37 -3.84
N ARG A 65 9.77 4.07 -5.01
CA ARG A 65 8.31 4.14 -5.23
C ARG A 65 7.52 3.22 -4.29
N LEU A 66 8.06 2.05 -3.95
CA LEU A 66 7.39 1.14 -3.02
C LEU A 66 7.37 1.71 -1.58
N ALA A 67 8.49 2.28 -1.11
CA ALA A 67 8.54 2.90 0.21
C ALA A 67 7.66 4.16 0.29
N GLU A 68 7.78 5.07 -0.67
CA GLU A 68 6.94 6.27 -0.79
C GLU A 68 5.46 5.88 -0.88
N GLY A 69 5.16 4.86 -1.69
CA GLY A 69 3.80 4.39 -1.88
C GLY A 69 3.18 3.82 -0.61
N LEU A 70 3.93 3.03 0.17
CA LEU A 70 3.47 2.56 1.48
C LEU A 70 3.16 3.73 2.42
N MET A 71 4.02 4.75 2.48
CA MET A 71 3.79 5.93 3.32
C MET A 71 2.54 6.70 2.89
N VAL A 72 2.34 6.91 1.58
CA VAL A 72 1.14 7.55 1.04
C VAL A 72 -0.13 6.76 1.38
N TYR A 73 -0.11 5.43 1.25
CA TYR A 73 -1.25 4.62 1.67
C TYR A 73 -1.51 4.69 3.18
N MET A 74 -0.48 4.82 4.03
CA MET A 74 -0.70 4.99 5.48
C MET A 74 -1.49 6.27 5.78
N VAL A 75 -1.32 7.32 4.96
CA VAL A 75 -2.14 8.53 5.05
C VAL A 75 -3.58 8.24 4.62
N PHE A 76 -3.79 7.64 3.45
CA PHE A 76 -5.15 7.32 2.98
C PHE A 76 -5.92 6.39 3.92
N LEU A 77 -5.23 5.49 4.62
CA LEU A 77 -5.85 4.61 5.61
C LEU A 77 -6.46 5.38 6.79
N LYS A 78 -6.12 6.65 7.02
CA LYS A 78 -6.82 7.50 8.00
C LYS A 78 -8.29 7.71 7.62
N HIS A 79 -8.63 7.80 6.33
CA HIS A 79 -10.02 7.82 5.87
C HIS A 79 -10.72 6.49 6.13
N VAL A 80 -10.02 5.37 5.85
CA VAL A 80 -10.56 4.04 6.12
C VAL A 80 -10.82 3.83 7.61
N GLU A 81 -9.92 4.28 8.49
CA GLU A 81 -10.07 4.18 9.94
C GLU A 81 -11.31 4.92 10.47
N LYS A 82 -11.68 6.07 9.86
CA LYS A 82 -12.90 6.80 10.20
C LYS A 82 -14.17 6.00 9.88
N GLU A 83 -14.21 5.32 8.73
CA GLU A 83 -15.40 4.59 8.26
C GLU A 83 -15.44 3.12 8.76
N TYR A 84 -14.27 2.51 8.98
CA TYR A 84 -14.09 1.10 9.34
C TYR A 84 -12.97 0.89 10.39
N PRO A 85 -13.14 1.38 11.64
CA PRO A 85 -12.08 1.37 12.66
C PRO A 85 -11.58 -0.04 13.03
N ASN A 86 -12.41 -1.07 12.85
CA ASN A 86 -12.07 -2.46 13.16
C ASN A 86 -11.54 -3.24 11.95
N ASN A 87 -11.24 -2.57 10.83
CA ASN A 87 -10.72 -3.26 9.65
C ASN A 87 -9.33 -3.86 9.95
N SER A 88 -9.20 -5.17 9.77
CA SER A 88 -7.96 -5.91 10.08
C SER A 88 -6.74 -5.46 9.27
N LEU A 89 -6.95 -4.86 8.09
CA LEU A 89 -5.86 -4.32 7.28
C LEU A 89 -5.23 -3.08 7.92
N LEU A 90 -5.95 -2.32 8.76
CA LEU A 90 -5.40 -1.12 9.41
C LEU A 90 -4.25 -1.48 10.37
N SER A 91 -4.48 -2.44 11.26
CA SER A 91 -3.48 -2.88 12.23
C SER A 91 -2.33 -3.63 11.54
N ALA A 92 -2.62 -4.45 10.54
CA ALA A 92 -1.62 -5.13 9.72
C ALA A 92 -0.75 -4.12 8.96
N ALA A 93 -1.35 -3.16 8.25
CA ALA A 93 -0.62 -2.16 7.49
C ALA A 93 0.27 -1.30 8.39
N LYS A 94 -0.23 -0.86 9.56
CA LYS A 94 0.56 -0.12 10.54
C LYS A 94 1.74 -0.93 11.10
N SER A 95 1.56 -2.23 11.32
CA SER A 95 2.61 -3.09 11.90
C SER A 95 3.64 -3.47 10.85
N TYR A 96 3.20 -3.95 9.68
CA TYR A 96 4.09 -4.37 8.61
C TYR A 96 4.81 -3.20 7.96
N SER A 97 4.19 -2.03 7.79
CA SER A 97 4.87 -0.86 7.19
C SER A 97 6.09 -0.42 8.01
N LYS A 98 6.03 -0.49 9.34
CA LYS A 98 7.16 -0.18 10.24
C LYS A 98 8.38 -1.08 10.00
N VAL A 99 8.16 -2.30 9.51
CA VAL A 99 9.22 -3.28 9.18
C VAL A 99 9.62 -3.16 7.70
N LEU A 100 8.63 -3.08 6.81
CA LEU A 100 8.84 -3.03 5.36
C LEU A 100 9.60 -1.78 4.91
N ILE A 101 9.28 -0.60 5.45
CA ILE A 101 9.92 0.64 5.01
C ILE A 101 11.44 0.61 5.25
N PRO A 102 11.94 0.25 6.45
CA PRO A 102 13.37 0.04 6.65
C PRO A 102 13.99 -0.99 5.70
N LEU A 103 13.37 -2.17 5.55
CA LEU A 103 13.89 -3.23 4.66
C LEU A 103 13.98 -2.76 3.20
N ILE A 104 12.99 -1.99 2.72
CA ILE A 104 13.02 -1.41 1.38
C ILE A 104 14.15 -0.39 1.25
N LYS A 105 14.34 0.45 2.27
CA LYS A 105 15.37 1.49 2.29
C LYS A 105 16.79 0.93 2.19
N GLU A 106 17.06 -0.27 2.69
CA GLU A 106 18.36 -0.94 2.55
C GLU A 106 18.72 -1.25 1.09
N HIS A 107 17.73 -1.32 0.20
CA HIS A 107 17.94 -1.55 -1.24
C HIS A 107 18.00 -0.25 -2.06
N MET A 108 18.04 0.91 -1.41
CA MET A 108 18.06 2.22 -2.04
C MET A 108 19.44 2.90 -1.90
N THR A 109 19.86 3.67 -2.91
CA THR A 109 21.11 4.47 -2.82
C THR A 109 20.94 5.78 -2.06
N HIS A 110 19.74 6.36 -2.03
CA HIS A 110 19.42 7.63 -1.37
C HIS A 110 18.18 7.44 -0.48
N SER A 111 18.30 6.57 0.53
CA SER A 111 17.19 6.17 1.41
C SER A 111 16.67 7.32 2.29
N ASP A 112 17.48 8.35 2.47
CA ASP A 112 17.19 9.63 3.13
C ASP A 112 16.20 10.49 2.36
N GLN A 113 16.12 10.36 1.04
CA GLN A 113 15.17 11.10 0.20
C GLN A 113 13.72 10.65 0.41
N VAL A 114 13.52 9.43 0.91
CA VAL A 114 12.18 8.92 1.26
C VAL A 114 11.83 9.35 2.68
N THR A 115 11.11 10.45 2.77
CA THR A 115 10.63 11.02 4.02
C THR A 115 9.13 10.78 4.18
N ALA A 116 8.67 10.67 5.42
CA ALA A 116 7.24 10.59 5.69
C ALA A 116 6.55 11.89 5.23
N PRO A 117 5.32 11.81 4.68
CA PRO A 117 4.53 12.99 4.37
C PRO A 117 4.40 13.90 5.60
N THR A 118 4.66 15.19 5.39
CA THR A 118 4.41 16.25 6.37
C THR A 118 2.90 16.43 6.60
N SER A 119 2.49 17.03 7.72
CA SER A 119 1.08 17.28 8.01
C SER A 119 0.34 17.98 6.86
N ASN A 120 0.96 19.00 6.24
CA ASN A 120 0.37 19.68 5.09
C ASN A 120 0.19 18.74 3.88
N GLN A 121 1.15 17.86 3.61
CA GLN A 121 1.03 16.89 2.53
C GLN A 121 -0.05 15.85 2.84
N GLU A 122 -0.17 15.41 4.09
CA GLU A 122 -1.23 14.52 4.52
C GLU A 122 -2.61 15.15 4.32
N GLU A 123 -2.79 16.41 4.73
CA GLU A 123 -4.02 17.18 4.51
C GLU A 123 -4.35 17.30 3.01
N GLN A 124 -3.35 17.59 2.15
CA GLN A 124 -3.60 17.64 0.71
C GLN A 124 -4.01 16.29 0.12
N LEU A 125 -3.44 15.18 0.61
CA LEU A 125 -3.84 13.83 0.20
C LEU A 125 -5.27 13.51 0.63
N LEU A 126 -5.68 13.92 1.83
CA LEU A 126 -7.00 13.61 2.39
C LEU A 126 -8.09 14.61 2.01
N LYS A 127 -7.73 15.75 1.40
CA LYS A 127 -8.64 16.85 1.08
C LYS A 127 -9.92 16.43 0.36
N ASP A 128 -9.84 15.48 -0.58
CA ASP A 128 -11.01 15.03 -1.33
C ASP A 128 -11.87 14.02 -0.55
N TYR A 129 -11.29 13.33 0.43
CA TYR A 129 -11.96 12.37 1.29
C TYR A 129 -12.61 13.02 2.52
N ASP A 130 -12.07 14.16 2.98
CA ASP A 130 -12.61 14.93 4.10
C ASP A 130 -13.78 15.85 3.72
N LYS A 131 -14.10 15.96 2.42
CA LYS A 131 -15.27 16.72 1.97
C LYS A 131 -16.56 16.06 2.44
N PRO A 132 -17.58 16.84 2.83
CA PRO A 132 -18.90 16.29 3.11
C PRO A 132 -19.43 15.49 1.91
N ALA A 133 -19.77 14.23 2.16
CA ALA A 133 -20.39 13.34 1.21
C ALA A 133 -21.38 12.44 1.97
N ASP A 134 -22.31 11.81 1.26
CA ASP A 134 -23.21 10.84 1.89
C ASP A 134 -22.45 9.60 2.38
N VAL A 135 -23.10 8.84 3.29
CA VAL A 135 -22.48 7.66 3.93
C VAL A 135 -22.05 6.61 2.90
N PHE A 136 -22.85 6.44 1.84
CA PHE A 136 -22.55 5.45 0.81
C PHE A 136 -21.27 5.81 0.08
N TYR A 137 -21.14 7.06 -0.38
CA TYR A 137 -19.94 7.52 -1.09
C TYR A 137 -18.68 7.46 -0.22
N ARG A 138 -18.76 7.85 1.05
CA ARG A 138 -17.59 7.81 1.95
C ARG A 138 -17.08 6.38 2.16
N LYS A 139 -17.98 5.43 2.35
CA LYS A 139 -17.64 4.01 2.46
C LYS A 139 -17.11 3.42 1.16
N MET A 140 -17.73 3.76 0.02
CA MET A 140 -17.21 3.39 -1.29
C MET A 140 -15.79 3.92 -1.53
N ALA A 141 -15.52 5.16 -1.13
CA ALA A 141 -14.19 5.75 -1.22
C ALA A 141 -13.17 5.02 -0.32
N ALA A 142 -13.56 4.61 0.90
CA ALA A 142 -12.73 3.79 1.78
C ALA A 142 -12.41 2.41 1.16
N HIS A 143 -13.40 1.74 0.57
CA HIS A 143 -13.17 0.50 -0.19
C HIS A 143 -12.32 0.72 -1.45
N GLY A 144 -12.45 1.87 -2.11
CA GLY A 144 -11.58 2.27 -3.22
C GLY A 144 -10.12 2.32 -2.79
N ILE A 145 -9.81 2.97 -1.66
CA ILE A 145 -8.46 3.01 -1.09
C ILE A 145 -7.93 1.60 -0.83
N LEU A 146 -8.72 0.75 -0.16
CA LEU A 146 -8.32 -0.62 0.18
C LEU A 146 -8.10 -1.49 -1.07
N HIS A 147 -8.93 -1.32 -2.10
CA HIS A 147 -8.79 -2.02 -3.37
C HIS A 147 -7.50 -1.65 -4.10
N HIS A 148 -7.20 -0.35 -4.18
CA HIS A 148 -5.98 0.12 -4.81
C HIS A 148 -4.72 -0.24 -4.00
N LEU A 149 -4.81 -0.23 -2.66
CA LEU A 149 -3.76 -0.75 -1.79
C LEU A 149 -3.51 -2.25 -2.05
N ARG A 150 -4.55 -3.07 -2.13
CA ARG A 150 -4.44 -4.50 -2.45
C ARG A 150 -3.70 -4.71 -3.78
N LYS A 151 -4.04 -3.94 -4.81
CA LYS A 151 -3.35 -3.99 -6.11
C LYS A 151 -1.89 -3.59 -6.00
N PHE A 152 -1.60 -2.49 -5.32
CA PHE A 152 -0.23 -2.03 -5.08
C PHE A 152 0.61 -3.10 -4.37
N LEU A 153 0.06 -3.73 -3.33
CA LEU A 153 0.71 -4.84 -2.62
C LEU A 153 0.90 -6.06 -3.52
N ALA A 154 -0.08 -6.43 -4.33
CA ALA A 154 0.06 -7.54 -5.27
C ALA A 154 1.16 -7.26 -6.32
N ASP A 155 1.24 -6.03 -6.81
CA ASP A 155 2.23 -5.60 -7.81
C ASP A 155 3.64 -5.58 -7.21
N GLY A 156 3.80 -5.03 -6.01
CA GLY A 156 5.08 -5.06 -5.29
C GLY A 156 5.54 -6.49 -4.96
N LYS A 157 4.62 -7.38 -4.56
CA LYS A 157 4.91 -8.80 -4.30
C LYS A 157 5.49 -9.47 -5.53
N ARG A 158 4.88 -9.25 -6.71
CA ARG A 158 5.38 -9.80 -7.98
C ARG A 158 6.76 -9.24 -8.34
N ALA A 159 6.97 -7.94 -8.14
CA ALA A 159 8.24 -7.29 -8.46
C ALA A 159 9.39 -7.78 -7.56
N ILE A 160 9.17 -7.87 -6.24
CA ILE A 160 10.14 -8.37 -5.26
C ILE A 160 10.47 -9.85 -5.54
N HIS A 161 9.43 -10.68 -5.71
CA HIS A 161 9.60 -12.11 -6.00
C HIS A 161 10.38 -12.39 -7.29
N LYS A 162 10.17 -11.58 -8.33
CA LYS A 162 10.92 -11.71 -9.59
C LYS A 162 12.41 -11.42 -9.40
N ARG A 163 12.77 -10.49 -8.52
CA ARG A 163 14.18 -10.18 -8.22
C ARG A 163 14.87 -11.31 -7.43
N GLU A 164 14.17 -11.93 -6.49
CA GLU A 164 14.76 -13.02 -5.67
C GLU A 164 14.95 -14.34 -6.42
N LYS A 165 14.32 -14.50 -7.60
CA LYS A 165 14.51 -15.64 -8.48
C LYS A 165 15.63 -15.45 -9.51
N VAL A 166 16.27 -14.28 -9.52
CA VAL A 166 17.41 -13.93 -10.40
C VAL A 166 18.68 -13.99 -9.56
#